data_AF-A0A2V5M4H1-F1
#
_entry.id   AF-A0A2V5M4H1-F1
#
_cell.length_a   1.000
_cell.length_b   1.000
_cell.length_c   1.000
_cell.angle_alpha   90.00
_cell.angle_beta   90.00
_cell.angle_gamma   90.00
#
_symmetry.space_group_name_H-M   'P 1'
#
loop_
_entity.id
_entity.type
_entity.pdbx_description
1 polymer ?
#
loop_
_entity_poly.entity_id
_entity_poly.type
_entity_poly.pdbx_seq_one_letter_code
_entity_poly.pdbx_strand_id
1 'polypeptide(L)' 'ELGRFARARAKEKHGREFAASEIDVIGDTPRDIECGKALGARTIAVATGRWARDELSKHHPDFLIDDLSNVETIMDTLGW' A
#
# COMPACT_ATOMS: atom_id res chain seq x y z
N GLU A 1 -5.41 12.64 -3.89
CA GLU A 1 -6.64 12.16 -4.56
C GLU A 1 -6.45 10.93 -5.45
N LEU A 2 -5.24 10.39 -5.63
CA LEU A 2 -4.96 9.29 -6.57
C LEU A 2 -5.71 7.98 -6.27
N GLY A 3 -5.90 7.61 -5.01
CA GLY A 3 -6.58 6.35 -4.63
C GLY A 3 -8.00 6.20 -5.18
N ARG A 4 -8.77 7.30 -5.26
CA ARG A 4 -10.12 7.30 -5.86
C ARG A 4 -10.08 6.98 -7.36
N PHE A 5 -9.12 7.57 -8.08
CA PHE A 5 -8.93 7.33 -9.51
C PHE A 5 -8.46 5.90 -9.78
N ALA A 6 -7.56 5.37 -8.94
CA ALA A 6 -7.11 3.98 -9.04
C ALA A 6 -8.27 2.99 -8.88
N ARG A 7 -9.12 3.17 -7.85
CA ARG A 7 -10.31 2.32 -7.63
C ARG A 7 -11.31 2.40 -8.78
N ALA A 8 -11.56 3.61 -9.31
CA ALA A 8 -12.44 3.79 -10.46
C ALA A 8 -11.91 3.08 -11.72
N ARG A 9 -10.60 3.16 -12.00
CA ARG A 9 -9.97 2.44 -13.12
C ARG A 9 -10.02 0.93 -12.94
N ALA A 10 -9.81 0.43 -11.71
CA ALA A 10 -9.94 -0.99 -11.42
C ALA A 10 -11.36 -1.49 -11.69
N LYS A 11 -12.38 -0.70 -11.29
CA LYS A 11 -13.78 -1.00 -11.61
C LYS A 11 -14.04 -1.08 -13.11
N GLU A 12 -13.59 -0.08 -13.87
CA GLU A 12 -13.76 -0.05 -15.32
C GLU A 12 -13.10 -1.25 -15.99
N LYS A 13 -11.89 -1.61 -15.56
CA LYS A 13 -11.12 -2.72 -16.12
C LYS A 13 -11.70 -4.10 -15.80
N HIS A 14 -12.23 -4.30 -14.59
CA HIS A 14 -12.63 -5.62 -14.09
C HIS A 14 -14.15 -5.81 -13.98
N GLY A 15 -14.95 -4.77 -14.28
CA GLY A 15 -16.41 -4.83 -14.26
C GLY A 15 -17.04 -4.98 -12.87
N ARG A 16 -16.26 -4.82 -11.79
CA ARG A 16 -16.73 -4.93 -10.41
C ARG A 16 -16.16 -3.83 -9.51
N GLU A 17 -16.90 -3.48 -8.47
CA GLU A 17 -16.37 -2.65 -7.39
C GLU A 17 -15.40 -3.45 -6.52
N PHE A 18 -14.42 -2.76 -5.95
CA PHE A 18 -13.50 -3.30 -4.96
C PHE A 18 -13.73 -2.58 -3.64
N ALA A 19 -14.03 -3.32 -2.59
CA ALA A 19 -14.07 -2.78 -1.25
C ALA A 19 -12.68 -2.29 -0.83
N ALA A 20 -12.60 -1.35 0.11
CA ALA A 20 -11.32 -0.85 0.59
C ALA A 20 -10.45 -1.96 1.21
N SER A 21 -11.09 -2.96 1.84
CA SER A 21 -10.43 -4.16 2.37
C SER A 21 -9.86 -5.11 1.31
N GLU A 22 -10.20 -4.92 0.03
CA GLU A 22 -9.64 -5.68 -1.09
C GLU A 22 -8.52 -4.91 -1.81
N ILE A 23 -8.07 -3.79 -1.23
CA ILE A 23 -7.08 -2.90 -1.85
C ILE A 23 -5.87 -2.78 -0.92
N ASP A 24 -4.71 -3.04 -1.50
CA ASP A 24 -3.40 -2.76 -0.91
C ASP A 24 -2.79 -1.52 -1.58
N VAL A 25 -2.29 -0.58 -0.78
CA VAL A 25 -1.50 0.56 -1.26
C VAL A 25 -0.05 0.36 -0.85
N ILE A 26 0.81 0.22 -1.85
CA ILE A 26 2.24 -0.02 -1.69
C ILE A 26 2.99 1.25 -2.10
N GLY A 27 3.92 1.71 -1.27
CA GLY A 27 4.74 2.88 -1.60
C GLY A 27 5.90 3.13 -0.63
N ASP A 28 6.80 4.02 -1.02
CA ASP A 28 8.03 4.35 -0.29
C ASP A 28 8.00 5.76 0.33
N THR A 29 6.83 6.42 0.30
CA THR A 29 6.66 7.76 0.86
C THR A 29 5.56 7.83 1.92
N PRO A 30 5.65 8.78 2.86
CA PRO A 30 4.55 9.12 3.75
C PRO A 30 3.22 9.34 3.03
N ARG A 31 3.26 9.92 1.83
CA ARG A 31 2.05 10.25 1.07
C ARG A 31 1.29 9.00 0.62
N ASP A 32 2.00 7.91 0.34
CA ASP A 32 1.38 6.65 -0.05
C ASP A 32 0.61 6.03 1.13
N ILE A 33 1.21 6.09 2.32
CA ILE A 33 0.60 5.66 3.58
C ILE A 33 -0.67 6.47 3.86
N GLU A 34 -0.58 7.81 3.82
CA GLU A 34 -1.75 8.66 4.05
C GLU A 34 -2.84 8.46 2.99
N CYS A 35 -2.45 8.21 1.73
CA CYS A 35 -3.38 7.93 0.65
C CYS A 35 -4.15 6.63 0.88
N GLY A 36 -3.46 5.55 1.26
CA GLY A 36 -4.09 4.27 1.56
C GLY A 36 -5.01 4.34 2.77
N LYS A 37 -4.58 5.02 3.84
CA LYS A 37 -5.44 5.28 5.02
C LYS A 37 -6.70 6.05 4.68
N ALA A 38 -6.57 7.14 3.91
CA ALA A 38 -7.72 7.91 3.46
C ALA A 38 -8.68 7.11 2.55
N LEU A 39 -8.18 6.07 1.87
CA LEU A 39 -8.98 5.14 1.08
C LEU A 39 -9.62 4.03 1.94
N GLY A 40 -9.14 3.80 3.17
CA GLY A 40 -9.47 2.64 4.00
C GLY A 40 -8.78 1.35 3.54
N ALA A 41 -7.76 1.48 2.70
CA ALA A 41 -6.97 0.38 2.15
C ALA A 41 -5.85 0.00 3.11
N ARG A 42 -5.38 -1.25 3.02
CA ARG A 42 -4.22 -1.72 3.76
C ARG A 42 -2.96 -1.10 3.18
N THR A 43 -2.08 -0.59 4.04
CA THR A 43 -0.90 0.20 3.68
C THR A 43 0.38 -0.59 3.88
N ILE A 44 1.19 -0.67 2.83
CA ILE A 44 2.47 -1.39 2.83
C ILE A 44 3.56 -0.38 2.46
N ALA A 45 4.30 0.06 3.46
CA ALA A 45 5.44 0.94 3.28
C ALA A 45 6.69 0.12 2.97
N VAL A 46 7.42 0.49 1.91
CA VAL A 46 8.66 -0.18 1.48
C VAL A 46 9.83 0.79 1.62
N ALA A 47 10.80 0.47 2.48
CA ALA A 47 11.90 1.35 2.85
C ALA A 47 13.07 1.36 1.84
N THR A 48 12.79 1.13 0.56
CA THR A 48 13.77 1.25 -0.55
C THR A 48 13.89 2.67 -1.08
N GLY A 49 13.02 3.58 -0.64
CA GLY A 49 12.89 4.95 -1.11
C GLY A 49 13.90 5.92 -0.52
N ARG A 50 13.56 7.22 -0.66
CA ARG A 50 14.33 8.32 -0.05
C ARG A 50 14.00 8.53 1.43
N TRP A 51 12.86 8.02 1.89
CA TRP A 51 12.43 8.13 3.27
C TRP A 51 12.98 6.96 4.07
N ALA A 52 13.62 7.27 5.18
CA ALA A 52 14.14 6.26 6.08
C ALA A 52 12.99 5.50 6.77
N ARG A 53 13.27 4.24 7.15
CA ARG A 53 12.29 3.33 7.76
C ARG A 53 11.62 3.93 9.00
N ASP A 54 12.41 4.57 9.85
CA ASP A 54 11.96 5.28 11.05
C ASP A 54 11.03 6.44 10.74
N GLU A 55 11.29 7.22 9.68
CA GLU A 55 10.35 8.25 9.21
C GLU A 55 9.04 7.65 8.72
N LEU A 56 9.08 6.58 7.91
CA LEU A 56 7.89 5.88 7.44
C LEU A 56 7.06 5.30 8.60
N SER A 57 7.72 4.79 9.65
CA SER A 57 7.05 4.22 10.81
C SER A 57 6.17 5.21 11.57
N LYS A 58 6.52 6.50 11.57
CA LYS A 58 5.74 7.58 12.21
C LYS A 58 4.39 7.81 11.55
N HIS A 59 4.25 7.38 10.30
CA HIS A 59 2.98 7.41 9.57
C HIS A 59 2.12 6.16 9.83
N HIS A 60 2.59 5.23 10.68
CA HIS A 60 1.88 4.03 11.12
C HIS A 60 1.27 3.21 9.97
N PRO A 61 2.06 2.73 9.00
CA PRO A 61 1.56 1.81 7.98
C PRO A 61 1.17 0.47 8.61
N ASP A 62 0.31 -0.31 7.95
CA ASP A 62 -0.07 -1.65 8.41
C ASP A 62 1.12 -2.61 8.33
N PHE A 63 1.93 -2.48 7.27
CA PHE A 63 3.19 -3.20 7.09
C PHE A 63 4.32 -2.24 6.74
N LEU A 64 5.50 -2.49 7.30
CA LEU A 64 6.73 -1.76 7.01
C LEU A 64 7.85 -2.75 6.69
N ILE A 65 8.21 -2.80 5.42
CA ILE A 65 9.12 -3.81 4.84
C ILE A 65 10.36 -3.08 4.32
N ASP A 66 11.53 -3.72 4.41
CA ASP A 66 12.78 -3.10 3.96
C ASP A 66 12.88 -3.07 2.43
N ASP A 67 12.54 -4.18 1.75
CA ASP A 67 12.53 -4.29 0.29
C ASP A 67 11.61 -5.44 -0.18
N LEU A 68 11.42 -5.56 -1.50
CA LEU A 68 10.57 -6.59 -2.14
C LEU A 68 11.39 -7.70 -2.83
N SER A 69 12.66 -7.87 -2.50
CA SER A 69 13.56 -8.81 -3.20
C SER A 69 13.25 -10.28 -2.93
N ASN A 70 12.74 -10.60 -1.73
CA ASN A 70 12.35 -11.95 -1.36
C ASN A 70 10.83 -12.16 -1.46
N VAL A 71 10.38 -12.58 -2.64
CA VAL A 71 8.95 -12.77 -2.94
C VAL A 71 8.27 -13.73 -1.96
N GLU A 72 8.88 -14.85 -1.61
CA GLU A 72 8.29 -15.84 -0.70
C GLU A 72 7.98 -15.23 0.67
N THR A 73 8.94 -14.50 1.24
CA THR A 73 8.74 -13.79 2.51
C THR A 73 7.64 -12.72 2.42
N ILE A 74 7.51 -12.03 1.28
CA ILE A 74 6.46 -11.03 1.06
C ILE A 74 5.08 -11.68 1.00
N MET A 75 4.95 -12.78 0.25
CA MET A 75 3.68 -13.53 0.14
C MET A 75 3.21 -14.00 1.52
N ASP A 76 4.12 -14.58 2.31
CA ASP A 76 3.83 -15.04 3.67
C ASP A 76 3.46 -13.90 4.61
N THR A 77 4.22 -12.79 4.58
CA THR A 77 4.01 -11.64 5.48
C THR A 77 2.67 -10.95 5.20
N LEU A 78 2.31 -10.82 3.92
CA LEU A 78 1.12 -10.09 3.48
C LEU A 78 -0.11 -10.98 3.35
N GLY A 79 0.05 -12.30 3.36
CA GLY A 79 -1.03 -13.26 3.14
C GLY A 79 -1.61 -13.16 1.72
N TRP A 80 -0.74 -12.93 0.74
CA TRP A 80 -1.09 -12.89 -0.68
C TRP A 80 -1.22 -14.28 -1.30
#